data_AF-A0A1F9S9P1-F1
#
_entry.id   AF-A0A1F9S9P1-F1
#
_cell.length_a   1.000
_cell.length_b   1.000
_cell.length_c   1.000
_cell.angle_alpha   90.00
_cell.angle_beta   90.00
_cell.angle_gamma   90.00
#
_symmetry.space_group_name_H-M   'P 1'
#
loop_
_entity.id
_entity.type
_entity.pdbx_description
1 polymer ?
#
loop_
_entity_poly.entity_id
_entity_poly.type
_entity_poly.pdbx_seq_one_letter_code
_entity_poly.pdbx_strand_id
1 'polypeptide(L)'
;MNNEEEKKTAAPQTVKRWPATVVLVAPFMLLAIPLYRAARKSVHWPAAIAMICTFEVVMFLAEYFSVSRQHWIWNPDRVVGPMFFGIPIEEPLLYYWFPPLFVVICLHAIKNWLDDRKGEVE
;
A
#
# COMPACT_ATOMS: atom_id res chain seq x y z
N MET A 1 10.84 49.62 13.01
CA MET A 1 9.66 49.21 13.78
C MET A 1 8.57 48.83 12.79
N ASN A 2 8.35 47.53 12.68
CA ASN A 2 7.09 46.83 12.41
C ASN A 2 6.18 47.35 11.29
N ASN A 3 6.11 46.62 10.17
CA ASN A 3 5.04 45.63 9.99
C ASN A 3 5.16 44.94 8.62
N GLU A 4 5.97 43.89 8.58
CA GLU A 4 5.93 42.83 7.55
C GLU A 4 4.69 41.91 7.74
N GLU A 5 3.54 42.48 8.13
CA GLU A 5 2.33 41.73 8.50
C GLU A 5 1.46 41.32 7.30
N GLU A 6 1.92 41.55 6.07
CA GLU A 6 1.20 41.14 4.84
C GLU A 6 1.79 39.90 4.16
N LYS A 7 2.40 38.97 4.91
CA LYS A 7 2.50 37.58 4.42
C LYS A 7 1.29 36.78 4.86
N LYS A 8 0.21 37.05 4.13
CA LYS A 8 -0.86 36.11 3.74
C LYS A 8 -0.69 34.74 4.40
N THR A 9 -1.32 34.57 5.56
CA THR A 9 -1.85 33.29 6.02
C THR A 9 -2.83 32.82 4.96
N ALA A 10 -2.31 32.32 3.84
CA ALA A 10 -3.05 31.51 2.91
C ALA A 10 -3.47 30.29 3.72
N ALA A 11 -4.73 30.29 4.16
CA ALA A 11 -5.36 29.11 4.72
C ALA A 11 -4.96 27.91 3.85
N PRO A 12 -4.53 26.77 4.44
CA PRO A 12 -4.13 25.63 3.65
C PRO A 12 -5.29 25.32 2.73
N GLN A 13 -5.10 25.55 1.43
CA GLN A 13 -6.12 25.29 0.44
C GLN A 13 -6.45 23.81 0.61
N THR A 14 -7.64 23.53 1.10
CA THR A 14 -8.22 22.20 1.15
C THR A 14 -8.51 21.82 -0.30
N VAL A 15 -7.45 21.50 -1.03
CA VAL A 15 -7.53 20.85 -2.32
C VAL A 15 -8.44 19.67 -2.06
N LYS A 16 -9.62 19.69 -2.68
CA LYS A 16 -10.59 18.62 -2.61
C LYS A 16 -9.95 17.44 -3.32
N ARG A 17 -9.09 16.72 -2.59
CA ARG A 17 -8.43 15.49 -2.99
C ARG A 17 -9.57 14.50 -3.19
N TRP A 18 -10.12 14.49 -4.40
CA TRP A 18 -10.90 13.37 -4.94
C TRP A 18 -10.15 12.08 -4.61
N PRO A 19 -10.80 10.91 -4.55
CA PRO A 19 -10.18 9.70 -4.04
C PRO A 19 -9.16 9.17 -5.06
N ALA A 20 -8.05 9.87 -5.24
CA ALA A 20 -6.92 9.48 -6.05
C ALA A 20 -6.41 8.12 -5.56
N THR A 21 -6.46 7.89 -4.25
CA THR A 21 -6.25 6.58 -3.64
C THR A 21 -7.10 5.46 -4.27
N VAL A 22 -8.36 5.72 -4.65
CA VAL A 22 -9.21 4.70 -5.32
C VAL A 22 -8.76 4.45 -6.75
N VAL A 23 -8.45 5.51 -7.51
CA VAL A 23 -7.90 5.39 -8.88
C VAL A 23 -6.58 4.61 -8.85
N LEU A 24 -5.80 4.85 -7.81
CA LEU A 24 -4.48 4.31 -7.62
C LEU A 24 -4.54 2.82 -7.19
N VAL A 25 -5.54 2.42 -6.41
CA VAL A 25 -5.81 1.03 -6.01
C VAL A 25 -6.49 0.20 -7.12
N ALA A 26 -7.26 0.84 -8.01
CA ALA A 26 -8.00 0.17 -9.07
C ALA A 26 -7.18 -0.81 -9.93
N PRO A 27 -6.00 -0.46 -10.49
CA PRO A 27 -5.21 -1.40 -11.29
C PRO A 27 -4.76 -2.63 -10.49
N PHE A 28 -4.47 -2.45 -9.21
CA PHE A 28 -4.10 -3.54 -8.31
C PHE A 28 -5.26 -4.50 -8.07
N MET A 29 -6.47 -3.98 -7.91
CA MET A 29 -7.67 -4.80 -7.76
C MET A 29 -8.01 -5.59 -9.02
N LEU A 30 -7.84 -4.99 -10.21
CA LEU A 30 -8.03 -5.67 -11.49
C LEU A 30 -7.09 -6.88 -11.65
N LEU A 31 -5.88 -6.80 -11.11
CA LEU A 31 -4.93 -7.92 -11.08
C LEU A 31 -5.23 -8.89 -9.94
N ALA A 32 -5.54 -8.40 -8.74
CA ALA A 32 -5.74 -9.23 -7.55
C ALA A 32 -6.96 -10.17 -7.68
N ILE A 33 -8.04 -9.73 -8.32
CA ILE A 33 -9.28 -10.51 -8.47
C ILE A 33 -9.08 -11.84 -9.23
N PRO A 34 -8.51 -11.87 -10.45
CA PRO A 34 -8.26 -13.13 -11.17
C PRO A 34 -7.25 -14.01 -10.45
N LEU A 35 -6.19 -13.42 -9.90
CA LEU A 35 -5.15 -14.12 -9.12
C LEU A 35 -5.73 -14.78 -7.86
N TYR A 36 -6.59 -14.06 -7.13
CA TYR A 36 -7.34 -14.60 -6.00
C TYR A 36 -8.17 -15.82 -6.41
N ARG A 37 -8.89 -15.72 -7.55
CA ARG A 37 -9.69 -16.85 -8.06
C ARG A 37 -8.83 -18.06 -8.40
N ALA A 38 -7.63 -17.86 -8.95
CA ALA A 38 -6.71 -18.94 -9.32
C ALA A 38 -6.06 -19.63 -8.11
N ALA A 39 -5.75 -18.89 -7.03
CA ALA A 39 -4.98 -19.42 -5.90
C ALA A 39 -5.77 -19.57 -4.59
N ARG A 40 -7.08 -19.23 -4.55
CA ARG A 40 -7.88 -19.23 -3.30
C ARG A 40 -7.89 -20.54 -2.53
N LYS A 41 -7.74 -21.68 -3.20
CA LYS A 41 -7.74 -23.00 -2.56
C LYS A 41 -6.35 -23.43 -2.08
N SER A 42 -5.29 -22.91 -2.70
CA SER A 42 -3.91 -23.31 -2.43
C SER A 42 -3.21 -22.40 -1.42
N VAL A 43 -3.68 -21.16 -1.25
CA VAL A 43 -3.10 -20.19 -0.32
C VAL A 43 -3.69 -20.39 1.08
N HIS A 44 -2.82 -20.50 2.09
CA HIS A 44 -3.22 -20.41 3.49
C HIS A 44 -3.49 -18.95 3.88
N TRP A 45 -4.72 -18.49 3.65
CA TRP A 45 -5.15 -17.11 3.90
C TRP A 45 -4.80 -16.54 5.28
N PRO A 46 -4.96 -17.28 6.39
CA PRO A 46 -4.56 -16.76 7.70
C PRO A 46 -3.08 -16.42 7.78
N ALA A 47 -2.21 -17.25 7.19
CA ALA A 47 -0.77 -17.01 7.16
C ALA A 47 -0.42 -15.83 6.24
N ALA A 48 -1.07 -15.72 5.08
CA ALA A 48 -0.87 -14.60 4.16
C ALA A 48 -1.29 -13.26 4.80
N ILE A 49 -2.42 -13.22 5.51
CA ILE A 49 -2.89 -12.03 6.23
C ILE A 49 -1.95 -11.71 7.39
N ALA A 50 -1.55 -12.70 8.19
CA ALA A 50 -0.61 -12.49 9.30
C ALA A 50 0.74 -11.93 8.82
N MET A 51 1.23 -12.40 7.67
CA MET A 51 2.43 -11.88 7.03
C MET A 51 2.28 -10.40 6.67
N ILE A 52 1.20 -10.02 5.99
CA ILE A 52 0.93 -8.61 5.63
C ILE A 52 0.84 -7.75 6.87
N CYS A 53 0.06 -8.16 7.87
CA CYS A 53 -0.10 -7.41 9.11
C CYS A 53 1.23 -7.23 9.85
N THR A 54 2.07 -8.27 9.91
CA THR A 54 3.38 -8.19 10.54
C THR A 54 4.29 -7.22 9.79
N PHE A 55 4.32 -7.32 8.47
CA PHE A 55 5.13 -6.45 7.63
C PHE A 55 4.69 -4.98 7.74
N GLU A 56 3.38 -4.73 7.68
CA GLU A 56 2.77 -3.42 7.86
C GLU A 56 3.16 -2.79 9.20
N VAL A 57 3.04 -3.53 10.30
CA VAL A 57 3.40 -3.02 11.64
C VAL A 57 4.88 -2.67 11.70
N VAL A 58 5.76 -3.54 11.19
CA VAL A 58 7.21 -3.29 11.21
C VAL A 58 7.57 -2.07 10.36
N MET A 59 7.03 -1.97 9.15
CA MET A 59 7.31 -0.86 8.24
C MET A 59 6.73 0.45 8.76
N PHE A 60 5.51 0.44 9.30
CA PHE A 60 4.89 1.62 9.90
C PHE A 60 5.73 2.18 11.06
N LEU A 61 6.24 1.31 11.94
CA LEU A 61 7.13 1.73 13.04
C LEU A 61 8.46 2.29 12.52
N ALA A 62 9.04 1.68 11.49
CA ALA A 62 10.28 2.15 10.87
C ALA A 62 10.11 3.51 10.19
N GLU A 63 9.00 3.70 9.48
CA GLU A 63 8.64 4.98 8.86
C GLU A 63 8.39 6.06 9.91
N TYR A 64 7.61 5.74 10.95
CA TYR A 64 7.33 6.68 12.02
C TYR A 64 8.62 7.16 12.71
N PHE A 65 9.54 6.22 12.97
CA PHE A 65 10.86 6.55 13.49
C PHE A 65 11.66 7.44 12.52
N SER A 66 11.62 7.16 11.22
CA SER A 66 12.36 7.93 10.21
C SER A 66 11.82 9.35 10.02
N VAL A 67 10.49 9.49 10.01
CA VAL A 67 9.79 10.79 9.91
C VAL A 67 10.01 11.62 11.18
N SER A 68 9.89 11.01 12.37
CA SER A 68 10.12 11.72 13.64
C SER A 68 11.55 12.25 13.78
N ARG A 69 12.53 11.60 13.15
CA ARG A 69 13.92 12.07 13.08
C ARG A 69 14.26 12.95 11.88
N GLN A 70 13.28 13.31 11.05
CA GLN A 70 13.47 14.10 9.83
C GLN A 70 14.45 13.45 8.83
N HIS A 71 14.69 12.14 8.93
CA HIS A 71 15.46 11.40 7.92
C HIS A 71 14.64 11.15 6.66
N TRP A 72 13.32 11.23 6.78
CA TRP A 72 12.37 11.07 5.70
C TRP A 72 11.38 12.23 5.71
N ILE A 73 11.34 12.99 4.62
CA ILE A 73 10.47 14.16 4.46
C ILE A 73 9.60 13.93 3.22
N TRP A 74 8.29 13.94 3.41
CA TRP A 74 7.34 13.74 2.33
C TRP A 74 7.13 15.04 1.54
N ASN A 75 7.05 14.92 0.21
CA ASN A 75 6.65 16.04 -0.63
C ASN A 75 5.11 16.20 -0.57
N PRO A 76 4.58 17.28 0.02
CA PRO A 76 3.14 17.46 0.21
C PRO A 76 2.36 17.55 -1.12
N ASP A 77 3.03 17.93 -2.22
CA ASP A 77 2.44 18.01 -3.56
C ASP A 77 2.27 16.63 -4.21
N ARG A 78 2.96 15.61 -3.68
CA ARG A 78 2.89 14.23 -4.17
C ARG A 78 2.02 13.32 -3.31
N VAL A 79 1.65 13.76 -2.12
CA VAL A 79 0.75 13.01 -1.24
C VAL A 79 -0.69 13.24 -1.67
N VAL A 80 -1.31 12.18 -2.19
CA VAL A 80 -2.66 12.25 -2.77
C VAL A 80 -3.74 11.84 -1.77
N GLY A 81 -3.35 11.10 -0.73
CA GLY A 81 -4.23 10.52 0.28
C GLY A 81 -4.13 11.17 1.65
N PRO A 82 -4.83 10.62 2.66
CA PRO A 82 -4.70 11.06 4.03
C PRO A 82 -3.33 10.65 4.61
N MET A 83 -2.84 11.47 5.53
CA MET A 83 -1.64 11.19 6.30
C MET A 83 -2.00 10.75 7.72
N PHE A 84 -1.32 9.73 8.23
CA PHE A 84 -1.44 9.26 9.61
C PHE A 84 -0.06 9.36 10.26
N PHE A 85 0.07 10.15 11.34
CA PHE A 85 1.37 10.45 11.97
C PHE A 85 2.47 10.95 11.02
N GLY A 86 2.07 11.71 9.99
CA GLY A 86 2.99 12.23 8.97
C GLY A 86 3.35 11.23 7.87
N ILE A 87 2.75 10.04 7.85
CA ILE A 87 2.94 9.01 6.82
C ILE A 87 1.73 8.97 5.90
N PRO A 88 1.88 9.05 4.57
CA PRO A 88 0.78 8.90 3.62
C PRO A 88 0.29 7.44 3.57
N ILE A 89 -1.02 7.21 3.71
CA ILE A 89 -1.60 5.85 3.74
C ILE A 89 -1.40 5.05 2.43
N GLU A 90 -1.13 5.77 1.34
CA GLU A 90 -0.97 5.20 0.00
C GLU A 90 0.30 4.36 -0.09
N GLU A 91 1.35 4.75 0.62
CA GLU A 91 2.65 4.08 0.61
C GLU A 91 2.55 2.66 1.20
N PRO A 92 2.02 2.45 2.42
CA PRO A 92 1.87 1.11 2.95
C PRO A 92 0.96 0.21 2.13
N LEU A 93 -0.14 0.78 1.64
CA LEU A 93 -1.10 0.03 0.84
C LEU A 93 -0.52 -0.45 -0.50
N LEU A 94 0.32 0.39 -1.13
CA LEU A 94 0.95 0.08 -2.41
C LEU A 94 2.20 -0.76 -2.33
N TYR A 95 3.07 -0.44 -1.37
CA TYR A 95 4.40 -1.02 -1.30
C TYR A 95 4.48 -2.17 -0.32
N TYR A 96 3.64 -2.19 0.71
CA TYR A 96 3.76 -3.16 1.81
C TYR A 96 2.63 -4.18 1.82
N TRP A 97 1.44 -3.84 1.31
CA TRP A 97 0.33 -4.78 1.19
C TRP A 97 0.33 -5.54 -0.13
N PHE A 98 0.29 -4.80 -1.24
CA PHE A 98 0.10 -5.41 -2.54
C PHE A 98 1.26 -6.33 -2.96
N PRO A 99 2.54 -5.93 -2.87
CA PRO A 99 3.64 -6.72 -3.42
C PRO A 99 3.83 -8.09 -2.75
N PRO A 100 3.89 -8.21 -1.40
CA PRO A 100 4.08 -9.53 -0.79
C PRO A 100 2.88 -10.44 -1.01
N LEU A 101 1.65 -9.90 -0.98
CA LEU A 101 0.45 -10.67 -1.27
C LEU A 101 0.42 -11.13 -2.74
N PHE A 102 0.76 -10.23 -3.67
CA PHE A 102 0.84 -10.53 -5.08
C PHE A 102 1.84 -11.64 -5.37
N VAL A 103 3.03 -11.59 -4.78
CA VAL A 103 4.07 -12.62 -4.95
C VAL A 103 3.58 -13.98 -4.46
N VAL A 104 3.00 -14.05 -3.25
CA VAL A 104 2.50 -15.32 -2.70
C VAL A 104 1.39 -15.91 -3.58
N ILE A 105 0.39 -15.10 -3.96
CA ILE A 105 -0.73 -15.56 -4.79
C ILE A 105 -0.23 -15.97 -6.18
N CYS A 106 0.69 -15.22 -6.77
CA CYS A 106 1.27 -15.52 -8.08
C CYS A 106 2.06 -16.83 -8.07
N LEU A 107 2.91 -17.06 -7.07
CA LEU A 107 3.67 -18.30 -6.95
C LEU A 107 2.74 -19.51 -6.78
N HIS A 108 1.69 -19.39 -5.98
CA HIS A 108 0.69 -20.45 -5.84
C HIS A 108 -0.11 -20.67 -7.13
N ALA A 109 -0.46 -19.62 -7.86
CA ALA A 109 -1.16 -19.73 -9.14
C ALA A 109 -0.28 -20.44 -10.20
N ILE A 110 1.01 -20.08 -10.27
CA ILE A 110 1.98 -20.74 -11.16
C ILE A 110 2.15 -22.21 -10.76
N LYS A 111 2.26 -22.51 -9.46
CA LYS A 111 2.35 -23.88 -8.96
C LYS A 111 1.15 -24.71 -9.40
N ASN A 112 -0.07 -24.23 -9.13
CA ASN A 112 -1.29 -24.94 -9.53
C ASN A 112 -1.33 -25.19 -11.04
N TRP A 113 -0.96 -24.19 -11.84
CA TRP A 113 -0.90 -24.33 -13.30
C TRP A 113 0.15 -25.35 -13.78
N LEU A 114 1.29 -25.48 -13.09
CA LEU A 114 2.30 -26.49 -13.38
C LEU A 114 1.83 -27.89 -12.99
N ASP A 115 1.21 -28.04 -11.81
CA ASP A 115 0.72 -29.32 -11.29
C ASP A 115 -0.42 -29.86 -12.19
N ASP A 116 -1.33 -28.99 -12.64
CA ASP A 116 -2.38 -29.31 -13.64
C ASP A 116 -1.77 -29.88 -14.94
N ARG A 117 -0.64 -29.33 -15.40
CA ARG A 117 0.03 -29.76 -16.63
C ARG A 117 0.80 -31.08 -16.50
N LYS A 118 1.26 -31.39 -15.28
CA LYS A 118 1.94 -32.66 -15.00
C LYS A 118 0.96 -33.81 -14.73
N GLY A 119 -0.33 -33.51 -14.59
CA GLY A 119 -1.34 -34.51 -14.22
C GLY A 119 -1.20 -34.97 -12.76
N GLU A 120 -0.58 -34.16 -11.91
CA GLU A 120 -0.30 -34.49 -10.50
C GLU A 120 -1.45 -34.07 -9.55
N VAL A 121 -2.63 -33.74 -10.10
CA VAL A 121 -3.79 -33.31 -9.32
C VAL A 121 -4.66 -34.52 -8.96
N GLU A 122 -4.41 -35.09 -7.78
CA GLU A 122 -5.36 -35.94 -7.05
C GLU A 122 -6.33 -35.10 -6.20
#